data_AF-A0A7V6Z0T7-F1
#
_entry.id   AF-A0A7V6Z0T7-F1
#
_cell.length_a   1.000
_cell.length_b   1.000
_cell.length_c   1.000
_cell.angle_alpha   90.00
_cell.angle_beta   90.00
_cell.angle_gamma   90.00
#
_symmetry.space_group_name_H-M   'P 1'
#
loop_
_entity.id
_entity.type
_entity.pdbx_description
1 polymer ?
#
loop_
_entity_poly.entity_id
_entity_poly.type
_entity_poly.pdbx_seq_one_letter_code
_entity_poly.pdbx_strand_id
1 'polypeptide(L)'
;LMTAVKPTNLPLGLLWLVPAFPALRLLLRKPVLSAFVAGAALLISFAPNAVMNVQHGREWTGLEKDTHWELEPPSPLLGIAGGAFTLTTRNLMPPFFPWADDWNRAMERFVETPLGAPFRPVYRFGVLSEGMHSVADSNAGLGLGTCALVVLSIVGAWRHRCPDARPPCTGALARWMQWLPWMLALVFMAKVATVENARQMAPYYSFLLPLILARRGHERLVRRRWWQVLAILTLLATAGLVVISRGRPLLPMRTILARLEAARPDSRFIARVRFAYDTRVATEKHRTFFSSRLPAGEKVVGFAGTLALSSVGVWLPFGERQVVHVLPNDSPETVRSMGFRYLVLEEPFLIEADETLEQWTRRYGAEVVATYPYHNRSWEPPIGLHLLRLIDSPAQEQAGSFPPER
;
A
#
# COMPACT_ATOMS: atom_id res chain seq x y z
N LEU A 1 11.90 -14.83 -14.86
CA LEU A 1 11.83 -13.35 -14.86
C LEU A 1 11.08 -12.92 -13.62
N MET A 2 11.80 -12.51 -12.59
CA MET A 2 11.25 -11.71 -11.51
C MET A 2 11.66 -10.29 -11.84
N THR A 3 10.75 -9.42 -12.23
CA THR A 3 11.04 -7.99 -12.41
C THR A 3 10.30 -7.23 -11.32
N ALA A 4 10.96 -6.31 -10.63
CA ALA A 4 10.42 -5.56 -9.49
C ALA A 4 10.04 -6.43 -8.26
N VAL A 5 10.95 -7.31 -7.82
CA VAL A 5 10.80 -8.01 -6.54
C VAL A 5 10.85 -7.00 -5.40
N LYS A 6 9.69 -6.74 -4.78
CA LYS A 6 9.67 -6.16 -3.43
C LYS A 6 10.41 -7.11 -2.48
N PRO A 7 11.24 -6.61 -1.55
CA PRO A 7 11.91 -7.44 -0.54
C PRO A 7 10.95 -8.39 0.18
N THR A 8 9.69 -7.98 0.37
CA THR A 8 8.61 -8.79 0.94
C THR A 8 8.29 -10.08 0.19
N ASN A 9 8.64 -10.18 -1.10
CA ASN A 9 8.41 -11.36 -1.94
C ASN A 9 9.63 -12.30 -2.03
N LEU A 10 10.79 -11.93 -1.48
CA LEU A 10 11.98 -12.78 -1.45
C LEU A 10 11.73 -14.18 -0.90
N PRO A 11 10.91 -14.38 0.17
CA PRO A 11 10.64 -15.72 0.69
C PRO A 11 10.04 -16.66 -0.37
N LEU A 12 9.24 -16.13 -1.31
CA LEU A 12 8.64 -16.93 -2.40
C LEU A 12 9.69 -17.52 -3.36
N GLY A 13 10.92 -16.99 -3.39
CA GLY A 13 12.03 -17.60 -4.12
C GLY A 13 12.29 -19.04 -3.67
N LEU A 14 12.06 -19.35 -2.39
CA LEU A 14 12.21 -20.71 -1.85
C LEU A 14 11.24 -21.72 -2.47
N LEU A 15 10.07 -21.29 -2.96
CA LEU A 15 9.13 -22.17 -3.67
C LEU A 15 9.73 -22.73 -4.97
N TRP A 16 10.72 -22.04 -5.54
CA TRP A 16 11.43 -22.47 -6.74
C TRP A 16 12.74 -23.19 -6.41
N LEU A 17 13.47 -22.70 -5.40
CA LEU A 17 14.77 -23.27 -5.01
C LEU A 17 14.65 -24.67 -4.41
N VAL A 18 13.65 -24.92 -3.57
CA VAL A 18 13.46 -26.23 -2.94
C VAL A 18 13.19 -27.35 -3.97
N PRO A 19 12.26 -27.20 -4.94
CA PRO A 19 12.09 -28.23 -5.97
C PRO A 19 13.23 -28.25 -6.99
N ALA A 20 13.99 -27.16 -7.16
CA ALA A 20 15.20 -27.15 -7.98
C ALA A 20 16.41 -27.81 -7.28
N PHE A 21 16.34 -28.09 -5.97
CA PHE A 21 17.44 -28.66 -5.20
C PHE A 21 17.99 -29.98 -5.77
N PRO A 22 17.17 -30.96 -6.20
CA PRO A 22 17.68 -32.17 -6.86
C PRO A 22 18.43 -31.87 -8.17
N ALA A 23 18.10 -30.77 -8.84
CA ALA A 23 18.73 -30.31 -10.06
C ALA A 23 19.96 -29.40 -9.82
N LEU A 24 20.37 -29.12 -8.56
CA LEU A 24 21.58 -28.32 -8.28
C LEU A 24 22.82 -28.92 -8.94
N ARG A 25 22.89 -30.25 -9.07
CA ARG A 25 24.00 -30.93 -9.77
C ARG A 25 24.14 -30.46 -11.22
N LEU A 26 23.05 -30.09 -11.89
CA LEU A 26 23.09 -29.53 -13.24
C LEU A 26 23.64 -28.11 -13.25
N LEU A 27 23.30 -27.30 -12.23
CA LEU A 27 23.86 -25.96 -12.07
C LEU A 27 25.37 -26.02 -11.79
N LEU A 28 25.82 -27.01 -11.01
CA LEU A 28 27.22 -27.26 -10.70
C LEU A 28 28.03 -27.81 -11.89
N ARG A 29 27.38 -28.37 -12.92
CA ARG A 29 28.08 -28.82 -14.15
C ARG A 29 28.55 -27.65 -15.02
N LYS A 30 27.89 -26.49 -14.94
CA LYS A 30 28.28 -25.26 -15.65
C LYS A 30 28.28 -24.08 -14.68
N PRO A 31 29.21 -24.07 -13.69
CA PRO A 31 29.14 -23.13 -12.58
C PRO A 31 29.24 -21.67 -13.06
N VAL A 32 30.06 -21.40 -14.08
CA VAL A 32 30.22 -20.05 -14.66
C VAL A 32 28.92 -19.55 -15.29
N LEU A 33 28.26 -20.38 -16.12
CA LEU A 33 27.01 -20.00 -16.77
C LEU A 33 25.88 -19.83 -15.73
N SER A 34 25.82 -20.74 -14.74
CA SER A 34 24.85 -20.65 -13.64
C SER A 34 25.06 -19.38 -12.82
N ALA A 35 26.31 -19.03 -12.50
CA ALA A 35 26.65 -17.80 -11.79
C ALA A 35 26.30 -16.56 -12.62
N PHE A 36 26.58 -16.57 -13.92
CA PHE A 36 26.19 -15.48 -14.83
C PHE A 36 24.67 -15.27 -14.85
N VAL A 37 23.88 -16.35 -15.01
CA VAL A 37 22.41 -16.27 -15.01
C VAL A 37 21.87 -15.78 -13.66
N ALA A 38 22.41 -16.27 -12.55
CA ALA A 38 22.02 -15.82 -11.21
C ALA A 38 22.35 -14.34 -10.98
N GLY A 39 23.55 -13.91 -11.38
CA GLY A 39 23.99 -12.53 -11.32
C GLY A 39 23.11 -11.60 -12.17
N ALA A 40 22.84 -11.98 -13.42
CA ALA A 40 21.94 -11.24 -14.29
C ALA A 40 20.51 -11.13 -13.72
N ALA A 41 19.98 -12.22 -13.13
CA ALA A 41 18.67 -12.20 -12.50
C ALA A 41 18.60 -11.26 -11.27
N LEU A 42 19.67 -11.22 -10.46
CA LEU A 42 19.78 -10.30 -9.34
C LEU A 42 19.86 -8.84 -9.82
N LEU A 43 20.70 -8.57 -10.83
CA LEU A 43 20.92 -7.24 -11.40
C LEU A 43 19.69 -6.66 -12.11
N ILE A 44 18.84 -7.48 -12.71
CA ILE A 44 17.62 -7.01 -13.39
C ILE A 44 16.49 -6.68 -12.39
N SER A 45 16.58 -7.12 -11.12
CA SER A 45 15.45 -7.03 -10.20
C SER A 45 15.80 -6.59 -8.79
N PHE A 46 16.47 -7.44 -8.01
CA PHE A 46 16.65 -7.19 -6.58
C PHE A 46 17.76 -6.17 -6.32
N ALA A 47 18.90 -6.34 -6.99
CA ALA A 47 20.10 -5.55 -6.71
C ALA A 47 19.90 -4.04 -6.95
N PRO A 48 19.26 -3.56 -8.04
CA PRO A 48 19.03 -2.13 -8.23
C PRO A 48 18.20 -1.53 -7.08
N ASN A 49 17.12 -2.20 -6.67
CA ASN A 49 16.29 -1.73 -5.56
C ASN A 49 17.08 -1.72 -4.24
N ALA A 50 17.82 -2.79 -3.94
CA ALA A 50 18.63 -2.87 -2.73
C ALA A 50 19.73 -1.80 -2.68
N VAL A 51 20.40 -1.54 -3.81
CA VAL A 51 21.43 -0.51 -3.92
C VAL A 51 20.83 0.88 -3.75
N MET A 52 19.74 1.20 -4.45
CA MET A 52 19.07 2.50 -4.29
C MET A 52 18.56 2.71 -2.85
N ASN A 53 18.02 1.66 -2.21
CA ASN A 53 17.58 1.73 -0.82
C ASN A 53 18.73 1.97 0.17
N VAL A 54 19.94 1.44 -0.10
CA VAL A 54 21.13 1.69 0.74
C VAL A 54 21.78 3.05 0.41
N GLN A 55 21.64 3.53 -0.82
CA GLN A 55 22.17 4.83 -1.22
C GLN A 55 21.34 5.98 -0.65
N HIS A 56 20.01 5.87 -0.72
CA HIS A 56 19.07 6.90 -0.29
C HIS A 56 18.41 6.62 1.07
N GLY A 57 18.72 5.48 1.69
CA GLY A 57 18.24 5.08 2.99
C GLY A 57 19.31 4.28 3.75
N ARG A 58 19.04 3.91 5.00
CA ARG A 58 20.01 3.18 5.84
C ARG A 58 19.96 1.66 5.69
N GLU A 59 18.92 1.13 5.05
CA GLU A 59 18.67 -0.31 4.95
C GLU A 59 18.28 -0.75 3.53
N TRP A 60 18.80 -1.91 3.10
CA TRP A 60 18.51 -2.49 1.77
C TRP A 60 17.05 -2.88 1.56
N THR A 61 16.31 -3.10 2.66
CA THR A 61 14.89 -3.48 2.65
C THR A 61 13.98 -2.30 2.27
N GLY A 62 14.46 -1.06 2.45
CA GLY A 62 13.63 0.15 2.42
C GLY A 62 12.69 0.27 3.63
N LEU A 63 12.92 -0.53 4.69
CA LEU A 63 12.15 -0.52 5.94
C LEU A 63 13.01 0.08 7.04
N GLU A 64 13.16 1.41 7.06
CA GLU A 64 13.98 2.07 8.08
C GLU A 64 13.28 2.04 9.45
N LYS A 65 14.01 1.59 10.47
CA LYS A 65 13.49 1.31 11.83
C LYS A 65 13.01 2.54 12.61
N ASP A 66 13.43 3.73 12.19
CA ASP A 66 13.15 5.00 12.88
C ASP A 66 12.13 5.87 12.13
N THR A 67 11.36 5.29 11.21
CA THR A 67 10.27 6.00 10.53
C THR A 67 8.96 5.84 11.31
N HIS A 68 8.08 6.85 11.24
CA HIS A 68 6.74 6.86 11.86
C HIS A 68 5.83 5.68 11.45
N TRP A 69 6.26 4.86 10.49
CA TRP A 69 5.53 3.73 9.95
C TRP A 69 5.90 2.38 10.59
N GLU A 70 6.89 2.31 11.50
CA GLU A 70 7.37 1.11 12.24
C GLU A 70 6.81 -0.22 11.68
N LEU A 71 7.34 -0.63 10.52
CA LEU A 71 6.80 -1.75 9.74
C LEU A 71 7.32 -3.11 10.22
N GLU A 72 8.35 -3.13 11.07
CA GLU A 72 8.85 -4.34 11.73
C GLU A 72 8.11 -4.53 13.06
N PRO A 73 7.44 -5.69 13.29
CA PRO A 73 6.71 -5.90 14.52
C PRO A 73 7.67 -6.03 15.73
N PRO A 74 7.24 -5.62 16.95
CA PRO A 74 8.05 -5.74 18.17
C PRO A 74 8.49 -7.17 18.49
N SER A 75 7.71 -8.16 18.05
CA SER A 75 8.10 -9.57 18.10
C SER A 75 7.52 -10.36 16.93
N PRO A 76 8.17 -11.46 16.51
CA PRO A 76 7.67 -12.34 15.45
C PRO A 76 6.25 -12.87 15.69
N LEU A 77 5.94 -13.22 16.94
CA LEU A 77 4.62 -13.75 17.31
C LEU A 77 3.54 -12.69 17.22
N LEU A 78 3.83 -11.46 17.66
CA LEU A 78 2.91 -10.32 17.50
C LEU A 78 2.72 -9.97 16.02
N GLY A 79 3.77 -10.06 15.22
CA GLY A 79 3.68 -9.94 13.76
C GLY A 79 2.73 -10.96 13.13
N ILE A 80 2.87 -12.23 13.49
CA ILE A 80 1.98 -13.30 13.01
C ILE A 80 0.53 -13.06 13.47
N ALA A 81 0.32 -12.80 14.75
CA ALA A 81 -1.02 -12.59 15.31
C ALA A 81 -1.69 -11.36 14.67
N GLY A 82 -0.96 -10.24 14.60
CA GLY A 82 -1.48 -9.00 14.06
C GLY A 82 -1.65 -9.03 12.54
N GLY A 83 -0.73 -9.71 11.85
CA GLY A 83 -0.81 -9.99 10.42
C GLY A 83 -2.01 -10.88 10.08
N ALA A 84 -2.27 -11.93 10.85
CA ALA A 84 -3.43 -12.80 10.68
C ALA A 84 -4.76 -12.04 10.93
N PHE A 85 -4.82 -11.20 11.97
CA PHE A 85 -5.97 -10.35 12.23
C PHE A 85 -6.22 -9.38 11.06
N THR A 86 -5.21 -8.62 10.66
CA THR A 86 -5.31 -7.62 9.58
C THR A 86 -5.63 -8.28 8.24
N LEU A 87 -5.04 -9.44 7.95
CA LEU A 87 -5.36 -10.22 6.75
C LEU A 87 -6.83 -10.63 6.73
N THR A 88 -7.35 -11.09 7.88
CA THR A 88 -8.74 -11.52 7.99
C THR A 88 -9.70 -10.35 7.84
N THR A 89 -9.49 -9.27 8.58
CA THR A 89 -10.34 -8.07 8.52
C THR A 89 -10.36 -7.49 7.11
N ARG A 90 -9.21 -7.39 6.44
CA ARG A 90 -9.11 -6.85 5.07
C ARG A 90 -9.74 -7.73 4.01
N ASN A 91 -9.63 -9.05 4.13
CA ASN A 91 -10.26 -9.96 3.19
C ASN A 91 -11.77 -10.09 3.41
N LEU A 92 -12.25 -9.96 4.64
CA LEU A 92 -13.68 -10.07 4.96
C LEU A 92 -14.41 -8.73 4.92
N MET A 93 -13.69 -7.61 4.80
CA MET A 93 -14.29 -6.29 4.71
C MET A 93 -15.26 -6.23 3.51
N PRO A 94 -16.51 -5.78 3.73
CA PRO A 94 -17.43 -5.60 2.62
C PRO A 94 -16.90 -4.51 1.69
N PRO A 95 -17.27 -4.55 0.40
CA PRO A 95 -16.82 -3.56 -0.56
C PRO A 95 -17.17 -2.12 -0.18
N PHE A 96 -18.25 -1.93 0.56
CA PHE A 96 -18.62 -0.70 1.22
C PHE A 96 -18.91 -0.99 2.70
N PHE A 97 -18.24 -0.28 3.60
CA PHE A 97 -18.37 -0.49 5.05
C PHE A 97 -18.80 0.80 5.76
N PRO A 98 -20.12 1.00 5.99
CA PRO A 98 -20.64 2.26 6.55
C PRO A 98 -20.23 2.51 7.99
N TRP A 99 -19.84 1.46 8.72
CA TRP A 99 -19.41 1.51 10.13
C TRP A 99 -17.89 1.58 10.28
N ALA A 100 -17.15 1.93 9.23
CA ALA A 100 -15.69 2.01 9.31
C ALA A 100 -15.20 2.96 10.43
N ASP A 101 -15.92 4.05 10.69
CA ASP A 101 -15.55 5.01 11.75
C ASP A 101 -15.75 4.44 13.16
N ASP A 102 -16.85 3.73 13.35
CA ASP A 102 -17.13 3.03 14.61
C ASP A 102 -16.10 1.93 14.85
N TRP A 103 -15.76 1.19 13.81
CA TRP A 103 -14.70 0.18 13.84
C TRP A 103 -13.34 0.81 14.17
N ASN A 104 -12.97 1.90 13.51
CA ASN A 104 -11.70 2.58 13.73
C ASN A 104 -11.58 3.10 15.17
N ARG A 105 -12.63 3.74 15.70
CA ARG A 105 -12.69 4.13 17.12
C ARG A 105 -12.59 2.94 18.07
N ALA A 106 -13.22 1.81 17.72
CA ALA A 106 -13.12 0.60 18.53
C ALA A 106 -11.69 0.02 18.53
N MET A 107 -11.00 0.06 17.39
CA MET A 107 -9.60 -0.37 17.28
C MET A 107 -8.64 0.56 18.02
N GLU A 108 -8.85 1.87 17.94
CA GLU A 108 -8.09 2.87 18.72
C GLU A 108 -8.21 2.58 20.21
N ARG A 109 -9.43 2.38 20.73
CA ARG A 109 -9.66 1.98 22.12
C ARG A 109 -9.09 0.60 22.46
N PHE A 110 -9.15 -0.36 21.54
CA PHE A 110 -8.62 -1.70 21.76
C PHE A 110 -7.12 -1.66 22.05
N VAL A 111 -6.37 -0.88 21.28
CA VAL A 111 -4.91 -0.74 21.43
C VAL A 111 -4.53 -0.12 22.77
N GLU A 112 -5.42 0.64 23.41
CA GLU A 112 -5.22 1.18 24.77
C GLU A 112 -5.45 0.15 25.88
N THR A 113 -6.10 -0.99 25.60
CA THR A 113 -6.34 -2.04 26.60
C THR A 113 -5.08 -2.88 26.87
N PRO A 114 -4.99 -3.59 28.01
CA PRO A 114 -3.87 -4.49 28.29
C PRO A 114 -3.65 -5.58 27.22
N LEU A 115 -4.73 -6.04 26.56
CA LEU A 115 -4.66 -7.04 25.50
C LEU A 115 -4.17 -6.43 24.17
N GLY A 116 -4.53 -5.18 23.88
CA GLY A 116 -4.18 -4.49 22.64
C GLY A 116 -2.87 -3.70 22.70
N ALA A 117 -2.39 -3.35 23.89
CA ALA A 117 -1.14 -2.60 24.10
C ALA A 117 0.08 -3.18 23.38
N PRO A 118 0.28 -4.51 23.28
CA PRO A 118 1.37 -5.09 22.50
C PRO A 118 1.32 -4.77 20.99
N PHE A 119 0.14 -4.43 20.46
CA PHE A 119 -0.05 -4.05 19.06
C PHE A 119 0.05 -2.54 18.83
N ARG A 120 0.25 -1.72 19.87
CA ARG A 120 0.39 -0.26 19.76
C ARG A 120 1.54 0.18 18.84
N PRO A 121 2.73 -0.45 18.87
CA PRO A 121 3.82 -0.08 17.96
C PRO A 121 3.54 -0.50 16.52
N VAL A 122 2.66 -1.48 16.30
CA VAL A 122 2.29 -1.88 14.94
C VAL A 122 1.50 -0.74 14.31
N TYR A 123 2.09 -0.12 13.29
CA TYR A 123 1.49 1.02 12.61
C TYR A 123 0.03 0.74 12.26
N ARG A 124 -0.86 1.45 12.96
CA ARG A 124 -2.32 1.47 12.77
C ARG A 124 -2.98 0.10 12.72
N PHE A 125 -2.64 -0.72 13.70
CA PHE A 125 -3.23 -2.04 13.88
C PHE A 125 -4.77 -2.03 13.72
N GLY A 126 -5.27 -2.81 12.76
CA GLY A 126 -6.71 -3.03 12.56
C GLY A 126 -7.50 -1.85 11.97
N VAL A 127 -6.89 -0.68 11.80
CA VAL A 127 -7.59 0.51 11.30
C VAL A 127 -7.88 0.39 9.81
N LEU A 128 -9.11 0.70 9.42
CA LEU A 128 -9.55 0.77 8.03
C LEU A 128 -9.17 2.14 7.47
N SER A 129 -8.66 2.14 6.23
CA SER A 129 -7.97 3.30 5.62
C SER A 129 -8.82 4.58 5.69
N GLU A 130 -8.18 5.68 6.06
CA GLU A 130 -8.78 7.00 6.29
C GLU A 130 -9.52 7.51 5.05
N GLY A 131 -10.80 7.85 5.21
CA GLY A 131 -11.64 8.30 4.08
C GLY A 131 -11.94 7.21 3.04
N MET A 132 -11.38 6.01 3.18
CA MET A 132 -11.59 4.86 2.30
C MET A 132 -12.49 3.84 3.00
N HIS A 133 -13.76 4.20 3.14
CA HIS A 133 -14.86 3.33 3.63
C HIS A 133 -15.17 2.14 2.68
N SER A 134 -14.26 1.80 1.77
CA SER A 134 -14.46 0.81 0.73
C SER A 134 -13.14 0.24 0.23
N VAL A 135 -13.22 -0.99 -0.29
CA VAL A 135 -12.11 -1.65 -0.98
C VAL A 135 -11.68 -0.77 -2.17
N ALA A 136 -10.38 -0.59 -2.34
CA ALA A 136 -9.78 0.10 -3.48
C ALA A 136 -8.62 -0.70 -4.03
N ASP A 137 -8.23 -0.37 -5.26
CA ASP A 137 -7.12 -1.01 -5.97
C ASP A 137 -5.81 -1.01 -5.15
N SER A 138 -5.64 -0.03 -4.26
CA SER A 138 -4.46 0.09 -3.39
C SER A 138 -4.45 -0.85 -2.19
N ASN A 139 -5.61 -1.38 -1.75
CA ASN A 139 -5.73 -2.14 -0.49
C ASN A 139 -6.49 -3.48 -0.61
N ALA A 140 -6.92 -3.86 -1.82
CA ALA A 140 -7.68 -5.08 -2.07
C ALA A 140 -6.87 -6.37 -1.84
N GLY A 141 -7.49 -7.34 -1.15
CA GLY A 141 -7.04 -8.74 -1.02
C GLY A 141 -7.83 -9.71 -1.91
N LEU A 142 -8.00 -10.96 -1.45
CA LEU A 142 -8.89 -11.97 -2.06
C LEU A 142 -10.37 -11.53 -2.06
N GLY A 143 -10.78 -10.80 -1.02
CA GLY A 143 -12.14 -10.30 -0.84
C GLY A 143 -13.12 -11.34 -0.28
N LEU A 144 -14.24 -10.83 0.25
CA LEU A 144 -15.20 -11.59 1.04
C LEU A 144 -15.79 -12.77 0.25
N GLY A 145 -16.16 -12.54 -1.01
CA GLY A 145 -16.77 -13.58 -1.86
C GLY A 145 -15.82 -14.76 -2.10
N THR A 146 -14.54 -14.49 -2.39
CA THR A 146 -13.53 -15.53 -2.55
C THR A 146 -13.28 -16.27 -1.25
N CYS A 147 -13.18 -15.56 -0.11
CA CYS A 147 -13.04 -16.18 1.20
C CYS A 147 -14.22 -17.08 1.55
N ALA A 148 -15.46 -16.64 1.29
CA ALA A 148 -16.66 -17.44 1.49
C ALA A 148 -16.65 -18.71 0.63
N LEU A 149 -16.25 -18.61 -0.65
CA LEU A 149 -16.07 -19.78 -1.51
C LEU A 149 -14.98 -20.71 -0.96
N VAL A 150 -13.85 -20.20 -0.47
CA VAL A 150 -12.81 -21.07 0.12
C VAL A 150 -13.35 -21.83 1.34
N VAL A 151 -14.07 -21.17 2.23
CA VAL A 151 -14.69 -21.79 3.42
C VAL A 151 -15.73 -22.84 3.01
N LEU A 152 -16.64 -22.50 2.09
CA LEU A 152 -17.64 -23.44 1.58
C LEU A 152 -16.99 -24.63 0.85
N SER A 153 -15.86 -24.40 0.17
CA SER A 153 -15.08 -25.48 -0.45
C SER A 153 -14.57 -26.45 0.63
N ILE A 154 -13.96 -25.94 1.70
CA ILE A 154 -13.45 -26.76 2.81
C ILE A 154 -14.58 -27.62 3.40
N VAL A 155 -15.71 -27.00 3.74
CA VAL A 155 -16.88 -27.68 4.30
C VAL A 155 -17.45 -28.71 3.31
N GLY A 156 -17.56 -28.33 2.04
CA GLY A 156 -18.05 -29.20 0.97
C GLY A 156 -17.16 -30.42 0.75
N ALA A 157 -15.83 -30.27 0.75
CA ALA A 157 -14.91 -31.40 0.70
C ALA A 157 -15.04 -32.34 1.90
N TRP A 158 -15.31 -31.79 3.09
CA TRP A 158 -15.49 -32.62 4.29
C TRP A 158 -16.79 -33.42 4.24
N ARG A 159 -17.86 -32.86 3.68
CA ARG A 159 -19.15 -33.55 3.51
C ARG A 159 -19.15 -34.55 2.36
N HIS A 160 -18.42 -34.27 1.29
CA HIS A 160 -18.32 -35.14 0.11
C HIS A 160 -17.04 -35.99 0.09
N ARG A 161 -16.55 -36.39 1.28
CA ARG A 161 -15.44 -37.34 1.40
C ARG A 161 -15.76 -38.57 0.56
N CYS A 162 -14.81 -38.98 -0.28
CA CYS A 162 -14.88 -40.22 -1.03
C CYS A 162 -14.06 -41.25 -0.25
N PRO A 163 -14.70 -42.18 0.50
CA PRO A 163 -13.97 -43.17 1.27
C PRO A 163 -13.04 -44.03 0.41
N ASP A 164 -13.44 -44.32 -0.84
CA ASP A 164 -12.69 -45.18 -1.77
C ASP A 164 -11.53 -44.48 -2.49
N ALA A 165 -11.33 -43.20 -2.20
CA ALA A 165 -10.36 -42.40 -2.88
C ALA A 165 -8.96 -42.58 -2.27
N ARG A 166 -8.16 -43.50 -2.83
CA ARG A 166 -6.73 -43.66 -2.47
C ARG A 166 -6.02 -42.31 -2.47
N PRO A 167 -5.34 -41.86 -1.40
CA PRO A 167 -4.66 -40.56 -1.40
C PRO A 167 -3.73 -40.50 -2.62
N PRO A 168 -3.63 -39.36 -3.33
CA PRO A 168 -2.64 -39.23 -4.39
C PRO A 168 -1.27 -39.56 -3.78
N CYS A 169 -0.54 -40.50 -4.39
CA CYS A 169 0.83 -40.84 -4.01
C CYS A 169 1.71 -39.60 -4.21
N THR A 170 1.75 -38.76 -3.20
CA THR A 170 2.55 -37.55 -3.18
C THR A 170 3.85 -37.90 -2.49
N GLY A 171 4.95 -37.86 -3.24
CA GLY A 171 6.29 -37.99 -2.67
C GLY A 171 6.52 -36.96 -1.56
N ALA A 172 7.51 -37.19 -0.69
CA ALA A 172 7.82 -36.27 0.41
C ALA A 172 7.98 -34.82 -0.05
N LEU A 173 8.63 -34.61 -1.22
CA LEU A 173 8.80 -33.29 -1.82
C LEU A 173 7.46 -32.60 -2.14
N ALA A 174 6.50 -33.33 -2.70
CA ALA A 174 5.18 -32.77 -3.02
C ALA A 174 4.40 -32.36 -1.75
N ARG A 175 4.53 -33.12 -0.65
CA ARG A 175 3.97 -32.73 0.66
C ARG A 175 4.63 -31.48 1.21
N TRP A 176 5.96 -31.37 1.12
CA TRP A 176 6.70 -30.17 1.51
C TRP A 176 6.28 -28.94 0.69
N MET A 177 6.06 -29.10 -0.62
CA MET A 177 5.58 -28.02 -1.50
C MET A 177 4.19 -27.50 -1.15
N GLN A 178 3.35 -28.29 -0.49
CA GLN A 178 2.03 -27.83 -0.03
C GLN A 178 2.11 -27.00 1.25
N TRP A 179 3.06 -27.30 2.14
CA TRP A 179 3.22 -26.60 3.42
C TRP A 179 4.16 -25.39 3.33
N LEU A 180 5.14 -25.43 2.44
CA LEU A 180 6.14 -24.36 2.30
C LEU A 180 5.50 -22.97 2.09
N PRO A 181 4.49 -22.77 1.23
CA PRO A 181 3.83 -21.47 1.09
C PRO A 181 3.26 -20.91 2.40
N TRP A 182 2.70 -21.77 3.26
CA TRP A 182 2.16 -21.38 4.56
C TRP A 182 3.26 -20.97 5.53
N MET A 183 4.36 -21.72 5.58
CA MET A 183 5.52 -21.35 6.40
C MET A 183 6.11 -20.01 5.94
N LEU A 184 6.24 -19.79 4.63
CA LEU A 184 6.74 -18.52 4.09
C LEU A 184 5.80 -17.35 4.36
N ALA A 185 4.48 -17.58 4.35
CA ALA A 185 3.51 -16.58 4.75
C ALA A 185 3.64 -16.19 6.24
N LEU A 186 3.92 -17.17 7.12
CA LEU A 186 4.19 -16.90 8.54
C LEU A 186 5.49 -16.12 8.73
N VAL A 187 6.55 -16.45 7.98
CA VAL A 187 7.81 -15.68 7.99
C VAL A 187 7.57 -14.24 7.53
N PHE A 188 6.77 -14.05 6.48
CA PHE A 188 6.37 -12.72 6.03
C PHE A 188 5.66 -11.95 7.15
N MET A 189 4.62 -12.51 7.77
CA MET A 189 3.89 -11.84 8.85
C MET A 189 4.75 -11.60 10.09
N ALA A 190 5.70 -12.50 10.39
CA ALA A 190 6.64 -12.35 11.49
C ALA A 190 7.61 -11.17 11.30
N LYS A 191 7.80 -10.71 10.06
CA LYS A 191 8.75 -9.64 9.72
C LYS A 191 8.10 -8.35 9.24
N VAL A 192 6.89 -8.42 8.71
CA VAL A 192 6.22 -7.29 8.08
C VAL A 192 4.84 -7.12 8.70
N ALA A 193 4.67 -6.02 9.42
CA ALA A 193 3.43 -5.64 10.06
C ALA A 193 2.89 -4.35 9.40
N THR A 194 2.07 -4.51 8.37
CA THR A 194 1.44 -3.37 7.68
C THR A 194 -0.08 -3.47 7.67
N VAL A 195 -0.72 -2.31 7.60
CA VAL A 195 -2.18 -2.18 7.43
C VAL A 195 -2.68 -2.78 6.11
N GLU A 196 -1.83 -2.80 5.09
CA GLU A 196 -2.12 -3.26 3.73
C GLU A 196 -1.65 -4.71 3.46
N ASN A 197 -1.45 -5.50 4.53
CA ASN A 197 -0.92 -6.86 4.46
C ASN A 197 -1.66 -7.76 3.46
N ALA A 198 -2.97 -7.59 3.25
CA ALA A 198 -3.72 -8.41 2.30
C ALA A 198 -3.23 -8.24 0.85
N ARG A 199 -2.92 -7.02 0.42
CA ARG A 199 -2.37 -6.77 -0.92
C ARG A 199 -0.93 -7.27 -1.04
N GLN A 200 -0.13 -7.05 0.00
CA GLN A 200 1.27 -7.51 0.02
C GLN A 200 1.36 -9.04 -0.03
N MET A 201 0.38 -9.74 0.55
CA MET A 201 0.24 -11.19 0.47
C MET A 201 -0.38 -11.70 -0.84
N ALA A 202 -0.81 -10.84 -1.75
CA ALA A 202 -1.43 -11.27 -3.01
C ALA A 202 -0.60 -12.32 -3.78
N PRO A 203 0.74 -12.20 -3.89
CA PRO A 203 1.58 -13.20 -4.55
C PRO A 203 1.58 -14.57 -3.86
N TYR A 204 1.25 -14.64 -2.57
CA TYR A 204 1.21 -15.88 -1.79
C TYR A 204 -0.08 -16.67 -2.04
N TYR A 205 -1.19 -16.00 -2.35
CA TYR A 205 -2.52 -16.64 -2.39
C TYR A 205 -2.58 -17.83 -3.36
N SER A 206 -2.01 -17.70 -4.56
CA SER A 206 -1.98 -18.78 -5.56
C SER A 206 -1.28 -20.05 -5.05
N PHE A 207 -0.34 -19.90 -4.11
CA PHE A 207 0.42 -21.02 -3.53
C PHE A 207 -0.18 -21.54 -2.21
N LEU A 208 -0.97 -20.73 -1.50
CA LEU A 208 -1.66 -21.14 -0.27
C LEU A 208 -2.88 -22.04 -0.57
N LEU A 209 -3.60 -21.73 -1.65
CA LEU A 209 -4.84 -22.42 -2.03
C LEU A 209 -4.69 -23.92 -2.34
N PRO A 210 -3.62 -24.43 -2.99
CA PRO A 210 -3.47 -25.86 -3.25
C PRO A 210 -3.60 -26.77 -2.03
N LEU A 211 -3.07 -26.40 -0.85
CA LEU A 211 -3.23 -27.21 0.37
C LEU A 211 -4.71 -27.34 0.78
N ILE A 212 -5.49 -26.28 0.55
CA ILE A 212 -6.92 -26.24 0.82
C ILE A 212 -7.72 -26.96 -0.28
N LEU A 213 -7.29 -26.80 -1.54
CA LEU A 213 -8.03 -27.19 -2.74
C LEU A 213 -7.67 -28.58 -3.31
N ALA A 214 -6.59 -29.21 -2.87
CA ALA A 214 -6.16 -30.52 -3.39
C ALA A 214 -7.03 -31.70 -2.93
N ARG A 215 -8.08 -31.48 -2.13
CA ARG A 215 -8.96 -32.55 -1.63
C ARG A 215 -9.93 -33.01 -2.71
N ARG A 216 -10.02 -34.33 -2.95
CA ARG A 216 -10.89 -34.93 -3.98
C ARG A 216 -12.38 -34.64 -3.81
N GLY A 217 -12.84 -34.34 -2.60
CA GLY A 217 -14.22 -33.90 -2.37
C GLY A 217 -14.59 -32.63 -3.15
N HIS A 218 -13.61 -31.80 -3.51
CA HIS A 218 -13.84 -30.61 -4.34
C HIS A 218 -14.25 -30.95 -5.76
N GLU A 219 -13.79 -32.05 -6.34
CA GLU A 219 -14.14 -32.42 -7.71
C GLU A 219 -15.67 -32.55 -7.87
N ARG A 220 -16.33 -33.19 -6.90
CA ARG A 220 -17.78 -33.31 -6.89
C ARG A 220 -18.46 -31.98 -6.63
N LEU A 221 -17.91 -31.16 -5.73
CA LEU A 221 -18.45 -29.86 -5.36
C LEU A 221 -18.48 -28.90 -6.55
N VAL A 222 -17.35 -28.74 -7.26
CA VAL A 222 -17.22 -27.76 -8.34
C VAL A 222 -18.09 -28.06 -9.57
N ARG A 223 -18.54 -29.32 -9.71
CA ARG A 223 -19.48 -29.76 -10.75
C ARG A 223 -20.95 -29.50 -10.39
N ARG A 224 -21.27 -29.10 -9.15
CA ARG A 224 -22.66 -28.80 -8.75
C ARG A 224 -23.10 -27.46 -9.33
N ARG A 225 -24.33 -27.42 -9.87
CA ARG A 225 -24.91 -26.19 -10.43
C ARG A 225 -24.94 -25.04 -9.42
N TRP A 226 -25.37 -25.28 -8.18
CA TRP A 226 -25.42 -24.24 -7.15
C TRP A 226 -24.04 -23.64 -6.86
N TRP A 227 -22.98 -24.47 -6.91
CA TRP A 227 -21.60 -24.02 -6.72
C TRP A 227 -21.15 -23.13 -7.86
N GLN A 228 -21.39 -23.57 -9.10
CA GLN A 228 -21.06 -22.81 -10.29
C GLN A 228 -21.81 -21.48 -10.34
N VAL A 229 -23.10 -21.48 -9.99
CA VAL A 229 -23.91 -20.26 -9.87
C VAL A 229 -23.31 -19.32 -8.83
N LEU A 230 -22.97 -19.82 -7.63
CA LEU A 230 -22.37 -18.99 -6.59
C LEU A 230 -21.01 -18.42 -7.02
N ALA A 231 -20.17 -19.21 -7.70
CA ALA A 231 -18.91 -18.75 -8.25
C ALA A 231 -19.09 -17.65 -9.32
N ILE A 232 -20.07 -17.81 -10.22
CA ILE A 232 -20.44 -16.79 -11.22
C ILE A 232 -20.94 -15.53 -10.53
N LEU A 233 -21.82 -15.64 -9.53
CA LEU A 233 -22.33 -14.49 -8.79
C LEU A 233 -21.20 -13.74 -8.08
N THR A 234 -20.25 -14.44 -7.46
CA THR A 234 -19.05 -13.82 -6.88
C THR A 234 -18.23 -13.09 -7.94
N LEU A 235 -17.99 -13.71 -9.11
CA LEU A 235 -17.27 -13.08 -10.21
C LEU A 235 -17.98 -11.82 -10.72
N LEU A 236 -19.31 -11.89 -10.92
CA LEU A 236 -20.13 -10.76 -11.35
C LEU A 236 -20.14 -9.64 -10.31
N ALA A 237 -20.20 -9.97 -9.02
CA ALA A 237 -20.09 -9.00 -7.94
C ALA A 237 -18.73 -8.29 -7.99
N THR A 238 -17.62 -9.04 -8.11
CA THR A 238 -16.28 -8.46 -8.26
C THR A 238 -16.17 -7.59 -9.52
N ALA A 239 -16.72 -8.02 -10.65
CA ALA A 239 -16.76 -7.21 -11.87
C ALA A 239 -17.54 -5.90 -11.65
N GLY A 240 -18.67 -5.97 -10.96
CA GLY A 240 -19.45 -4.80 -10.55
C GLY A 240 -18.63 -3.84 -9.68
N LEU A 241 -17.84 -4.35 -8.73
CA LEU A 241 -16.95 -3.53 -7.91
C LEU A 241 -15.86 -2.83 -8.71
N VAL A 242 -15.32 -3.49 -9.74
CA VAL A 242 -14.36 -2.86 -10.66
C VAL A 242 -15.02 -1.75 -11.47
N VAL A 243 -16.24 -1.98 -11.96
CA VAL A 243 -17.03 -0.97 -12.70
C VAL A 243 -17.26 0.29 -11.87
N ILE A 244 -17.52 0.13 -10.57
CA ILE A 244 -17.71 1.24 -9.62
C ILE A 244 -16.42 1.61 -8.86
N SER A 245 -15.25 1.12 -9.28
CA SER A 245 -14.01 1.41 -8.55
C SER A 245 -13.75 2.91 -8.53
N ARG A 246 -13.41 3.44 -7.35
CA ARG A 246 -13.22 4.89 -7.14
C ARG A 246 -12.03 5.45 -7.90
N GLY A 247 -10.99 4.65 -8.05
CA GLY A 247 -9.77 5.05 -8.74
C GLY A 247 -10.03 5.29 -10.23
N ARG A 248 -10.88 4.47 -10.85
CA ARG A 248 -11.14 4.46 -12.29
C ARG A 248 -12.57 3.97 -12.59
N PRO A 249 -13.61 4.72 -12.20
CA PRO A 249 -14.98 4.26 -12.41
C PRO A 249 -15.26 4.19 -13.91
N LEU A 250 -15.84 3.08 -14.36
CA LEU A 250 -16.25 2.91 -15.76
C LEU A 250 -17.56 3.65 -16.06
N LEU A 251 -18.31 3.97 -15.00
CA LEU A 251 -19.54 4.77 -15.07
C LEU A 251 -19.27 6.22 -14.66
N PRO A 252 -20.07 7.18 -15.13
CA PRO A 252 -20.00 8.58 -14.71
C PRO A 252 -20.56 8.76 -13.28
N MET A 253 -19.91 8.14 -12.30
CA MET A 253 -20.36 8.08 -10.91
C MET A 253 -20.56 9.46 -10.30
N ARG A 254 -19.78 10.46 -10.71
CA ARG A 254 -19.94 11.85 -10.26
C ARG A 254 -21.28 12.44 -10.67
N THR A 255 -21.68 12.26 -11.93
CA THR A 255 -22.97 12.76 -12.43
C THR A 255 -24.14 12.05 -11.76
N ILE A 256 -24.00 10.74 -11.53
CA ILE A 256 -25.01 9.95 -10.83
C ILE A 256 -25.14 10.42 -9.38
N LEU A 257 -24.04 10.55 -8.65
CA LEU A 257 -24.04 10.97 -7.25
C LEU A 257 -24.52 12.41 -7.07
N ALA A 258 -24.16 13.34 -7.97
CA ALA A 258 -24.66 14.71 -7.94
C ALA A 258 -26.19 14.76 -8.10
N ARG A 259 -26.78 13.93 -8.99
CA ARG A 259 -28.23 13.83 -9.13
C ARG A 259 -28.89 13.18 -7.91
N LEU A 260 -28.27 12.15 -7.34
CA LEU A 260 -28.78 11.48 -6.15
C LEU A 260 -28.78 12.40 -4.93
N GLU A 261 -27.76 13.24 -4.78
CA GLU A 261 -27.69 14.23 -3.72
C GLU A 261 -28.70 15.35 -3.91
N ALA A 262 -28.88 15.84 -5.15
CA ALA A 262 -29.95 16.80 -5.44
C ALA A 262 -31.34 16.24 -5.12
N ALA A 263 -31.56 14.93 -5.30
CA ALA A 263 -32.82 14.27 -4.96
C ALA A 263 -32.97 13.95 -3.47
N ARG A 264 -31.87 13.81 -2.71
CA ARG A 264 -31.83 13.39 -1.30
C ARG A 264 -30.70 14.13 -0.54
N PRO A 265 -30.81 15.46 -0.35
CA PRO A 265 -29.72 16.27 0.20
C PRO A 265 -29.37 15.90 1.65
N ASP A 266 -30.34 15.46 2.46
CA ASP A 266 -30.12 15.11 3.87
C ASP A 266 -29.51 13.72 4.09
N SER A 267 -29.25 12.98 3.01
CA SER A 267 -28.74 11.61 3.12
C SER A 267 -27.25 11.60 3.45
N ARG A 268 -26.93 11.35 4.72
CA ARG A 268 -25.56 11.10 5.20
C ARG A 268 -24.84 9.99 4.40
N PHE A 269 -25.58 8.99 3.93
CA PHE A 269 -25.02 7.92 3.11
C PHE A 269 -24.53 8.43 1.75
N ILE A 270 -25.35 9.23 1.05
CA ILE A 270 -24.99 9.76 -0.27
C ILE A 270 -23.81 10.72 -0.15
N ALA A 271 -23.82 11.59 0.87
CA ALA A 271 -22.70 12.49 1.17
C ALA A 271 -21.39 11.71 1.39
N ARG A 272 -21.43 10.61 2.16
CA ARG A 272 -20.27 9.73 2.38
C ARG A 272 -19.79 9.05 1.10
N VAL A 273 -20.71 8.52 0.28
CA VAL A 273 -20.33 7.90 -0.99
C VAL A 273 -19.69 8.93 -1.91
N ARG A 274 -20.27 10.14 -2.04
CA ARG A 274 -19.69 11.23 -2.83
C ARG A 274 -18.28 11.60 -2.36
N PHE A 275 -18.10 11.81 -1.05
CA PHE A 275 -16.79 12.09 -0.47
C PHE A 275 -15.76 11.02 -0.88
N ALA A 276 -16.13 9.74 -0.84
CA ALA A 276 -15.25 8.65 -1.21
C ALA A 276 -14.82 8.70 -2.69
N TYR A 277 -15.66 9.17 -3.62
CA TYR A 277 -15.30 9.34 -5.04
C TYR A 277 -14.52 10.63 -5.33
N ASP A 278 -14.63 11.64 -4.47
CA ASP A 278 -13.98 12.94 -4.68
C ASP A 278 -12.46 12.92 -4.37
N THR A 279 -11.91 11.83 -3.79
CA THR A 279 -10.47 11.71 -3.47
C THR A 279 -9.56 11.88 -4.69
N ARG A 280 -9.97 11.40 -5.89
CA ARG A 280 -9.18 11.60 -7.13
C ARG A 280 -9.24 13.05 -7.62
N VAL A 281 -10.38 13.71 -7.42
CA VAL A 281 -10.53 15.14 -7.71
C VAL A 281 -9.59 15.94 -6.83
N ALA A 282 -9.34 15.53 -5.58
CA ALA A 282 -8.34 16.17 -4.73
C ALA A 282 -6.95 16.15 -5.37
N THR A 283 -6.47 15.02 -5.90
CA THR A 283 -5.16 14.95 -6.59
C THR A 283 -5.08 15.85 -7.82
N GLU A 284 -6.13 15.89 -8.65
CA GLU A 284 -6.17 16.77 -9.82
C GLU A 284 -6.28 18.25 -9.43
N LYS A 285 -7.01 18.57 -8.36
CA LYS A 285 -7.08 19.91 -7.80
C LYS A 285 -5.74 20.35 -7.21
N HIS A 286 -5.02 19.47 -6.50
CA HIS A 286 -3.65 19.75 -6.01
C HIS A 286 -2.72 20.04 -7.19
N ARG A 287 -2.79 19.21 -8.23
CA ARG A 287 -2.03 19.40 -9.49
C ARG A 287 -2.33 20.75 -10.15
N THR A 288 -3.60 21.11 -10.25
CA THR A 288 -4.04 22.39 -10.84
C THR A 288 -3.65 23.57 -9.95
N PHE A 289 -3.77 23.42 -8.64
CA PHE A 289 -3.42 24.44 -7.66
C PHE A 289 -1.94 24.84 -7.78
N PHE A 290 -1.04 23.87 -7.92
CA PHE A 290 0.39 24.15 -8.05
C PHE A 290 0.78 24.62 -9.44
N SER A 291 0.30 23.96 -10.50
CA SER A 291 0.61 24.39 -11.87
C SER A 291 0.11 25.81 -12.19
N SER A 292 -0.94 26.30 -11.53
CA SER A 292 -1.43 27.68 -11.70
C SER A 292 -0.73 28.73 -10.85
N ARG A 293 -0.04 28.34 -9.76
CA ARG A 293 0.55 29.27 -8.77
C ARG A 293 2.07 29.26 -8.71
N LEU A 294 2.70 28.16 -9.12
CA LEU A 294 4.15 28.10 -9.27
C LEU A 294 4.55 28.88 -10.53
N PRO A 295 5.49 29.83 -10.44
CA PRO A 295 5.97 30.56 -11.62
C PRO A 295 6.56 29.59 -12.66
N ALA A 296 6.28 29.83 -13.94
CA ALA A 296 6.71 28.96 -15.03
C ALA A 296 8.24 28.84 -15.17
N GLY A 297 9.00 29.83 -14.67
CA GLY A 297 10.47 29.82 -14.70
C GLY A 297 11.13 29.08 -13.55
N GLU A 298 10.38 28.62 -12.54
CA GLU A 298 10.95 27.94 -11.37
C GLU A 298 11.27 26.48 -11.69
N LYS A 299 12.58 26.19 -11.79
CA LYS A 299 13.11 24.87 -12.12
C LYS A 299 13.39 24.01 -10.89
N VAL A 300 13.57 24.61 -9.71
CA VAL A 300 13.82 23.86 -8.47
C VAL A 300 12.79 24.29 -7.44
N VAL A 301 12.01 23.33 -6.95
CA VAL A 301 10.93 23.57 -5.98
C VAL A 301 11.12 22.66 -4.79
N GLY A 302 11.08 23.24 -3.58
CA GLY A 302 11.11 22.47 -2.35
C GLY A 302 9.80 21.73 -2.11
N PHE A 303 9.87 20.58 -1.46
CA PHE A 303 8.70 19.82 -1.00
C PHE A 303 8.91 19.30 0.42
N ALA A 304 8.06 19.74 1.35
CA ALA A 304 7.98 19.29 2.73
C ALA A 304 6.66 18.54 2.92
N GLY A 305 6.70 17.21 2.89
CA GLY A 305 5.50 16.38 3.01
C GLY A 305 5.82 14.94 3.37
N THR A 306 4.88 14.29 4.06
CA THR A 306 5.07 12.98 4.70
C THR A 306 4.82 11.80 3.76
N LEU A 307 3.82 11.91 2.87
CA LEU A 307 3.41 10.81 1.97
C LEU A 307 3.62 11.13 0.48
N ALA A 308 4.13 12.33 0.17
CA ALA A 308 4.36 12.83 -1.18
C ALA A 308 3.13 12.73 -2.13
N LEU A 309 1.91 12.56 -1.59
CA LEU A 309 0.71 12.35 -2.40
C LEU A 309 0.34 13.59 -3.21
N SER A 310 0.66 14.79 -2.69
CA SER A 310 0.48 16.05 -3.42
C SER A 310 1.67 16.43 -4.31
N SER A 311 2.81 15.73 -4.17
CA SER A 311 4.07 16.08 -4.88
C SER A 311 3.94 16.00 -6.40
N VAL A 312 3.07 15.13 -6.93
CA VAL A 312 2.90 14.92 -8.38
C VAL A 312 2.58 16.23 -9.13
N GLY A 313 1.84 17.14 -8.49
CA GLY A 313 1.55 18.46 -9.06
C GLY A 313 2.76 19.37 -9.14
N VAL A 314 3.70 19.21 -8.22
CA VAL A 314 4.92 20.01 -8.12
C VAL A 314 5.88 19.66 -9.24
N TRP A 315 5.93 18.40 -9.69
CA TRP A 315 6.79 17.93 -10.80
C TRP A 315 6.40 18.45 -12.19
N LEU A 316 5.30 19.19 -12.34
CA LEU A 316 4.85 19.67 -13.65
C LEU A 316 5.45 21.03 -14.04
N PRO A 317 5.93 21.22 -15.29
CA PRO A 317 5.98 20.23 -16.36
C PRO A 317 7.10 19.19 -16.17
N PHE A 318 6.80 17.93 -16.50
CA PHE A 318 7.74 16.82 -16.28
C PHE A 318 9.03 17.00 -17.08
N GLY A 319 10.17 16.76 -16.44
CA GLY A 319 11.50 16.86 -17.07
C GLY A 319 12.08 18.27 -17.10
N GLU A 320 11.31 19.30 -16.75
CA GLU A 320 11.78 20.70 -16.68
C GLU A 320 12.02 21.17 -15.24
N ARG A 321 11.52 20.43 -14.25
CA ARG A 321 11.58 20.78 -12.84
C ARG A 321 12.16 19.67 -11.98
N GLN A 322 13.02 20.07 -11.05
CA GLN A 322 13.56 19.27 -9.96
C GLN A 322 12.77 19.58 -8.68
N VAL A 323 12.38 18.53 -7.95
CA VAL A 323 11.75 18.67 -6.64
C VAL A 323 12.74 18.23 -5.57
N VAL A 324 13.03 19.12 -4.63
CA VAL A 324 13.97 18.86 -3.53
C VAL A 324 13.19 18.65 -2.25
N HIS A 325 13.41 17.51 -1.59
CA HIS A 325 12.71 17.18 -0.36
C HIS A 325 13.35 17.87 0.84
N VAL A 326 12.51 18.48 1.68
CA VAL A 326 12.90 19.03 2.98
C VAL A 326 12.50 18.03 4.06
N LEU A 327 13.44 17.71 4.95
CA LEU A 327 13.22 16.81 6.07
C LEU A 327 12.81 17.60 7.33
N PRO A 328 12.04 17.01 8.26
CA PRO A 328 11.62 17.69 9.49
C PRO A 328 12.77 18.26 10.32
N ASN A 329 13.94 17.62 10.27
CA ASN A 329 15.12 17.97 11.05
C ASN A 329 16.12 18.87 10.31
N ASP A 330 15.85 19.28 9.07
CA ASP A 330 16.77 20.15 8.34
C ASP A 330 16.91 21.52 9.03
N SER A 331 18.11 22.09 9.01
CA SER A 331 18.32 23.44 9.55
C SER A 331 17.88 24.51 8.52
N PRO A 332 17.55 25.74 8.95
CA PRO A 332 17.27 26.84 8.02
C PRO A 332 18.40 27.09 7.01
N GLU A 333 19.66 26.94 7.45
CA GLU A 333 20.84 27.07 6.59
C GLU A 333 20.89 25.95 5.54
N THR A 334 20.55 24.72 5.96
CA THR A 334 20.48 23.56 5.07
C THR A 334 19.41 23.78 4.01
N VAL A 335 18.20 24.19 4.41
CA VAL A 335 17.08 24.49 3.50
C VAL A 335 17.44 25.60 2.52
N ARG A 336 18.08 26.68 2.97
CA ARG A 336 18.55 27.77 2.08
C ARG A 336 19.60 27.28 1.09
N SER A 337 20.50 26.38 1.50
CA SER A 337 21.53 25.82 0.63
C SER A 337 20.98 24.92 -0.50
N MET A 338 19.73 24.45 -0.38
CA MET A 338 19.05 23.64 -1.39
C MET A 338 18.66 24.42 -2.65
N GLY A 339 18.73 25.76 -2.63
CA GLY A 339 18.66 26.58 -3.85
C GLY A 339 17.28 26.68 -4.52
N PHE A 340 16.20 26.46 -3.76
CA PHE A 340 14.83 26.73 -4.22
C PHE A 340 14.27 27.99 -3.58
N ARG A 341 13.36 28.65 -4.29
CA ARG A 341 12.65 29.84 -3.79
C ARG A 341 11.27 29.52 -3.24
N TYR A 342 10.61 28.54 -3.84
CA TYR A 342 9.27 28.11 -3.48
C TYR A 342 9.31 26.73 -2.84
N LEU A 343 8.49 26.54 -1.80
CA LEU A 343 8.33 25.30 -1.06
C LEU A 343 6.85 24.95 -0.99
N VAL A 344 6.53 23.70 -1.26
CA VAL A 344 5.22 23.14 -0.96
C VAL A 344 5.29 22.43 0.38
N LEU A 345 4.42 22.81 1.32
CA LEU A 345 4.37 22.25 2.67
C LEU A 345 2.99 21.63 2.93
N GLU A 346 2.97 20.33 3.27
CA GLU A 346 1.77 19.60 3.71
C GLU A 346 1.63 19.74 5.24
N GLU A 347 0.46 20.12 5.75
CA GLU A 347 0.28 20.28 7.21
C GLU A 347 0.65 19.04 8.07
N PRO A 348 0.45 17.77 7.62
CA PRO A 348 0.97 16.60 8.35
C PRO A 348 2.49 16.62 8.62
N PHE A 349 3.28 17.28 7.77
CA PHE A 349 4.72 17.46 8.00
C PHE A 349 5.01 18.29 9.25
N LEU A 350 4.15 19.26 9.57
CA LEU A 350 4.29 20.11 10.75
C LEU A 350 4.08 19.34 12.05
N ILE A 351 3.22 18.32 12.01
CA ILE A 351 3.01 17.41 13.14
C ILE A 351 4.27 16.58 13.40
N GLU A 352 4.95 16.12 12.34
CA GLU A 352 6.22 15.39 12.46
C GLU A 352 7.36 16.29 12.94
N ALA A 353 7.34 17.56 12.56
CA ALA A 353 8.31 18.56 13.00
C ALA A 353 8.02 19.12 14.41
N ASP A 354 6.89 18.78 15.03
CA ASP A 354 6.39 19.35 16.30
C ASP A 354 6.34 20.89 16.28
N GLU A 355 5.91 21.48 15.15
CA GLU A 355 5.85 22.92 14.92
C GLU A 355 4.49 23.34 14.36
N THR A 356 4.10 24.60 14.58
CA THR A 356 2.98 25.22 13.85
C THR A 356 3.46 25.87 12.56
N LEU A 357 2.55 26.14 11.62
CA LEU A 357 2.88 26.85 10.38
C LEU A 357 3.53 28.22 10.66
N GLU A 358 3.08 28.94 11.68
CA GLU A 358 3.64 30.24 12.08
C GLU A 358 5.05 30.11 12.64
N GLN A 359 5.30 29.09 13.45
CA GLN A 359 6.64 28.79 13.98
C GLN A 359 7.59 28.43 12.85
N TRP A 360 7.16 27.55 11.94
CA TRP A 360 7.94 27.14 10.79
C TRP A 360 8.28 28.33 9.87
N THR A 361 7.27 29.11 9.46
CA THR A 361 7.48 30.28 8.59
C THR A 361 8.40 31.33 9.21
N ARG A 362 8.31 31.57 10.53
CA ARG A 362 9.23 32.44 11.26
C ARG A 362 10.65 31.89 11.31
N ARG A 363 10.81 30.58 11.59
CA ARG A 363 12.11 29.91 11.68
C ARG A 363 12.87 29.92 10.35
N TYR A 364 12.19 29.68 9.25
CA TYR A 364 12.80 29.58 7.91
C TYR A 364 12.82 30.89 7.13
N GLY A 365 12.16 31.95 7.62
CA GLY A 365 12.04 33.22 6.91
C GLY A 365 11.21 33.06 5.63
N ALA A 366 10.03 32.45 5.78
CA ALA A 366 9.13 32.13 4.68
C ALA A 366 7.82 32.92 4.77
N GLU A 367 7.22 33.19 3.62
CA GLU A 367 5.91 33.82 3.49
C GLU A 367 4.93 32.84 2.86
N VAL A 368 3.70 32.78 3.39
CA VAL A 368 2.63 31.98 2.79
C VAL A 368 2.09 32.70 1.55
N VAL A 369 2.34 32.12 0.38
CA VAL A 369 1.86 32.65 -0.91
C VAL A 369 0.42 32.22 -1.17
N ALA A 370 0.10 30.96 -0.86
CA ALA A 370 -1.24 30.41 -1.04
C ALA A 370 -1.47 29.19 -0.15
N THR A 371 -2.73 28.97 0.20
CA THR A 371 -3.18 27.78 0.93
C THR A 371 -4.33 27.12 0.17
N TYR A 372 -4.26 25.80 0.05
CA TYR A 372 -5.36 24.97 -0.43
C TYR A 372 -5.88 24.11 0.72
N PRO A 373 -7.09 24.36 1.25
CA PRO A 373 -7.69 23.51 2.26
C PRO A 373 -8.21 22.21 1.62
N TYR A 374 -7.93 21.08 2.24
CA TYR A 374 -8.46 19.78 1.86
C TYR A 374 -8.81 18.94 3.08
N HIS A 375 -9.75 18.01 2.93
CA HIS A 375 -10.11 17.09 3.99
C HIS A 375 -9.39 15.76 3.78
N ASN A 376 -8.65 15.31 4.78
CA ASN A 376 -8.17 13.94 4.83
C ASN A 376 -9.32 12.96 5.18
N ARG A 377 -10.21 13.39 6.10
CA ARG A 377 -11.43 12.65 6.49
C ARG A 377 -12.65 13.55 6.46
N SER A 378 -13.83 13.00 6.12
CA SER A 378 -15.04 13.80 5.91
C SER A 378 -15.59 14.45 7.20
N TRP A 379 -15.13 14.02 8.37
CA TRP A 379 -15.54 14.54 9.69
C TRP A 379 -14.43 15.29 10.41
N GLU A 380 -13.23 15.38 9.83
CA GLU A 380 -12.11 16.15 10.40
C GLU A 380 -12.11 17.57 9.84
N PRO A 381 -11.59 18.55 10.61
CA PRO A 381 -11.33 19.87 10.07
C PRO A 381 -10.44 19.77 8.82
N PRO A 382 -10.61 20.68 7.84
CA PRO A 382 -9.74 20.70 6.69
C PRO A 382 -8.30 20.99 7.12
N ILE A 383 -7.36 20.28 6.52
CA ILE A 383 -5.93 20.54 6.64
C ILE A 383 -5.42 21.33 5.43
N GLY A 384 -4.34 22.06 5.62
CA GLY A 384 -3.73 22.95 4.66
C GLY A 384 -2.65 22.30 3.83
N LEU A 385 -2.68 22.63 2.54
CA LEU A 385 -1.56 22.47 1.64
C LEU A 385 -1.04 23.86 1.27
N HIS A 386 0.17 24.19 1.72
CA HIS A 386 0.70 25.55 1.69
C HIS A 386 1.78 25.70 0.62
N LEU A 387 1.68 26.75 -0.18
CA LEU A 387 2.77 27.22 -1.03
C LEU A 387 3.47 28.37 -0.30
N LEU A 388 4.74 28.18 0.01
CA LEU A 388 5.58 29.11 0.72
C LEU A 388 6.64 29.70 -0.21
N ARG A 389 7.05 30.94 0.05
CA ARG A 389 8.17 31.61 -0.60
C ARG A 389 9.23 31.96 0.44
N LEU A 390 10.46 31.52 0.24
CA LEU A 390 11.60 31.90 1.07
C LEU A 390 12.05 33.31 0.71
N ILE A 391 12.17 34.19 1.71
CA ILE A 391 12.44 35.62 1.50
C ILE A 391 13.92 35.86 1.13
N ASP A 392 14.84 35.09 1.70
CA ASP A 392 16.29 35.27 1.55
C ASP A 392 16.96 34.23 0.62
N SER A 393 16.19 33.58 -0.26
CA SER A 393 16.75 32.57 -1.17
C SER A 393 17.27 33.23 -2.47
N PRO A 394 18.53 32.97 -2.89
CA PRO A 394 19.10 33.60 -4.09
C PRO A 394 18.27 33.27 -5.33
N ALA A 395 17.98 34.28 -6.15
CA ALA A 395 17.33 34.09 -7.44
C ALA A 395 18.23 33.24 -8.35
N GLN A 396 17.63 32.25 -9.04
CA GLN A 396 18.35 31.38 -9.98
C GLN A 396 18.80 32.15 -11.23
N GLU A 397 19.97 32.80 -11.16
CA GLU A 397 20.85 32.94 -12.30
C GLU A 397 21.95 31.88 -12.16
N GLN A 398 21.99 30.93 -13.11
CA GLN A 398 22.99 29.85 -13.22
C GLN A 398 22.71 28.56 -12.40
N ALA A 399 21.90 27.66 -12.97
CA ALA A 399 22.00 26.22 -12.68
C ALA A 399 22.06 25.47 -14.01
N GLY A 400 23.22 25.56 -14.66
CA GLY A 400 23.57 24.80 -15.86
C GLY A 400 24.35 23.53 -15.51
N SER A 401 23.87 22.73 -14.57
CA SER A 401 24.25 21.31 -14.37
C SER A 401 23.56 20.82 -13.11
N PHE A 402 22.76 19.76 -13.23
CA PHE A 402 22.09 19.14 -12.09
C PHE A 402 23.14 18.56 -11.11
N PRO A 403 23.16 18.97 -9.83
CA PRO A 403 23.93 18.27 -8.82
C PRO A 403 23.30 16.89 -8.52
N PRO A 404 24.06 15.92 -7.99
CA PRO A 404 23.54 14.60 -7.67
C PRO A 404 22.44 14.69 -6.60
N GLU A 405 21.31 14.04 -6.85
CA GLU A 405 20.17 13.90 -5.93
C GLU A 405 20.63 13.28 -4.60
N ARG A 406 20.16 13.84 -3.47
CA ARG A 406 20.25 13.21 -2.15
C ARG A 406 19.05 12.32 -1.92
#